data_AF-A0A520I1Y3-F1
#
_entry.id   AF-A0A520I1Y3-F1
#
_cell.length_a   1.000
_cell.length_b   1.000
_cell.length_c   1.000
_cell.angle_alpha   90.00
_cell.angle_beta   90.00
_cell.angle_gamma   90.00
#
_symmetry.space_group_name_H-M   'P 1'
#
loop_
_entity.id
_entity.type
_entity.pdbx_description
1 polymer ?
#
loop_
_entity_poly.entity_id
_entity_poly.type
_entity_poly.pdbx_seq_one_letter_code
_entity_poly.pdbx_strand_id
1 'polypeptide(L)' 'MIGLVLVTHGRLAEEFVRAMIHVVGPQERVAPISIGPDDDMEERRADIAAAIEAVDVGRGVIVL' A
#
# COMPACT_ATOMS: atom_id res chain seq x y z
N MET A 1 -14.94 -5.09 -0.85
CA MET A 1 -13.88 -5.04 0.17
C MET A 1 -13.45 -3.59 0.30
N ILE A 2 -12.95 -3.14 1.45
CA ILE A 2 -12.29 -1.83 1.56
C ILE A 2 -10.86 -2.04 1.05
N GLY A 3 -10.35 -1.17 0.19
CA GLY A 3 -8.96 -1.23 -0.26
C GLY A 3 -7.98 -0.79 0.84
N LEU A 4 -6.75 -1.28 0.81
CA LEU A 4 -5.70 -0.88 1.74
C LEU A 4 -4.45 -0.44 0.98
N VAL A 5 -3.95 0.76 1.30
CA VAL A 5 -2.62 1.22 0.89
C VAL A 5 -1.77 1.39 2.14
N LEU A 6 -0.64 0.68 2.21
CA LEU A 6 0.32 0.74 3.32
C LEU A 6 1.52 1.57 2.89
N VAL A 7 1.72 2.74 3.47
CA VAL A 7 2.79 3.68 3.11
C VAL A 7 3.80 3.76 4.25
N THR A 8 5.03 3.33 4.00
CA THR A 8 6.08 3.35 5.03
C THR A 8 7.43 3.75 4.45
N HIS A 9 8.37 4.14 5.32
CA HIS A 9 9.76 4.27 4.91
C HIS A 9 10.42 2.89 4.76
N GLY A 10 11.36 2.79 3.83
CA GLY A 10 12.07 1.53 3.56
C GLY A 10 11.10 0.41 3.20
N ARG A 11 11.41 -0.84 3.57
CA ARG A 11 10.65 -2.03 3.15
C ARG A 11 9.54 -2.47 4.12
N LEU A 12 9.20 -1.65 5.11
CA LEU A 12 8.28 -2.06 6.19
C LEU A 12 6.88 -2.42 5.67
N ALA A 13 6.33 -1.68 4.71
CA ALA A 13 5.03 -1.95 4.10
C ALA A 13 5.00 -3.33 3.42
N GLU A 14 6.03 -3.67 2.64
CA GLU A 14 6.16 -4.99 2.03
C GLU A 14 6.21 -6.10 3.06
N GLU A 15 7.01 -5.92 4.13
CA GLU A 15 7.17 -6.93 5.16
C GLU A 15 5.90 -7.09 6.02
N PHE A 16 5.14 -6.02 6.25
CA PHE A 16 3.80 -6.13 6.86
C PHE A 16 2.83 -6.92 6.00
N VAL A 17 2.79 -6.66 4.68
CA VAL A 17 1.96 -7.44 3.77
C VAL A 17 2.38 -8.91 3.76
N ARG A 18 3.68 -9.19 3.74
CA ARG A 18 4.21 -10.57 3.82
C ARG A 18 3.82 -11.26 5.12
N ALA A 19 3.97 -10.59 6.26
CA ALA A 19 3.60 -11.13 7.55
C ALA A 19 2.09 -11.39 7.65
N MET A 20 1.27 -10.46 7.17
CA MET A 20 -0.18 -10.64 7.08
C MET A 20 -0.53 -11.85 6.22
N ILE A 21 0.01 -11.94 5.00
CA ILE A 21 -0.27 -13.07 4.09
C ILE A 21 0.19 -14.40 4.70
N HIS A 22 1.31 -14.42 5.41
CA HIS A 22 1.77 -15.62 6.11
C HIS A 22 0.76 -16.12 7.15
N VAL A 23 0.10 -15.21 7.88
CA VAL A 23 -0.82 -15.54 8.96
C VAL A 23 -2.24 -15.79 8.46
N VAL A 24 -2.77 -14.95 7.56
CA VAL A 24 -4.18 -14.97 7.14
C VAL A 24 -4.40 -15.44 5.70
N GLY A 25 -3.33 -15.76 4.97
CA GLY A 25 -3.38 -16.17 3.57
C GLY A 25 -3.41 -15.00 2.58
N PRO A 26 -3.45 -15.28 1.26
CA PRO A 26 -3.42 -14.27 0.21
C PRO A 26 -4.48 -13.19 0.41
N GLN A 27 -4.07 -11.93 0.25
CA GLN A 27 -4.97 -10.78 0.37
C GLN A 27 -5.09 -10.09 -0.97
N GLU A 28 -6.32 -9.73 -1.33
CA GLU A 28 -6.62 -8.89 -2.49
C GLU A 28 -6.75 -7.43 -2.04
N ARG A 29 -6.57 -6.48 -2.98
CA ARG A 29 -6.79 -5.04 -2.74
C ARG A 29 -5.92 -4.45 -1.62
N VAL A 30 -4.69 -4.93 -1.52
CA VAL A 30 -3.65 -4.38 -0.64
C VAL A 30 -2.45 -3.94 -1.48
N ALA A 31 -2.03 -2.68 -1.33
CA ALA A 31 -0.89 -2.11 -2.03
C ALA A 31 0.14 -1.56 -1.03
N PRO A 32 1.31 -2.17 -0.89
CA PRO A 32 2.41 -1.58 -0.14
C PRO A 32 3.14 -0.53 -1.00
N ILE A 33 3.46 0.62 -0.40
CA ILE A 33 4.29 1.68 -0.96
C ILE A 33 5.45 1.95 -0.01
N SER A 34 6.65 1.91 -0.56
CA SER A 34 7.90 2.20 0.13
C SER A 34 8.39 3.59 -0.27
N ILE A 35 8.80 4.39 0.72
CA ILE A 35 9.45 5.69 0.53
C ILE A 35 10.90 5.58 0.98
N GLY A 36 11.81 5.79 0.03
CA GLY A 36 13.26 5.89 0.23
C GLY A 36 13.70 7.30 0.63
N PRO A 37 14.96 7.45 1.10
CA PRO A 37 15.50 8.74 1.52
C PRO A 37 15.72 9.73 0.36
N ASP A 38 15.91 9.22 -0.86
CA ASP A 38 16.20 10.00 -2.06
C ASP A 38 15.00 10.09 -3.02
N ASP A 39 13.83 9.57 -2.60
CA ASP A 39 12.62 9.57 -3.43
C ASP A 39 12.03 10.98 -3.55
N ASP A 40 11.55 11.32 -4.73
CA ASP A 40 10.78 12.54 -4.94
C ASP A 40 9.37 12.39 -4.35
N MET A 41 8.99 13.32 -3.47
CA MET A 41 7.73 13.23 -2.73
C MET A 41 6.49 13.47 -3.60
N GLU A 42 6.60 14.21 -4.70
CA GLU A 42 5.49 14.38 -5.65
C GLU A 42 5.32 13.13 -6.51
N GLU A 43 6.41 12.48 -6.91
CA GLU A 43 6.34 11.15 -7.54
C GLU A 43 5.73 10.12 -6.58
N ARG A 44 6.17 10.08 -5.31
CA ARG A 44 5.57 9.18 -4.30
C ARG A 44 4.09 9.47 -4.08
N ARG A 45 3.69 10.75 -4.11
CA ARG A 45 2.27 11.14 -4.01
C ARG A 45 1.47 10.61 -5.20
N ALA A 46 2.00 10.69 -6.42
CA ALA A 46 1.36 10.13 -7.60
C ALA A 46 1.23 8.60 -7.50
N ASP A 47 2.25 7.91 -7.02
CA ASP A 47 2.22 6.46 -6.79
C ASP A 47 1.17 6.06 -5.75
N ILE A 48 1.03 6.82 -4.66
CA ILE A 48 -0.01 6.59 -3.65
C ILE A 48 -1.40 6.78 -4.26
N ALA A 49 -1.61 7.83 -5.07
CA ALA A 49 -2.89 8.07 -5.73
C ALA A 49 -3.24 6.93 -6.70
N ALA A 50 -2.30 6.49 -7.53
CA ALA A 50 -2.49 5.36 -8.43
C ALA A 50 -2.77 4.05 -7.67
N ALA A 51 -2.10 3.82 -6.53
CA ALA A 51 -2.36 2.66 -5.68
C ALA A 51 -3.77 2.68 -5.09
N ILE A 52 -4.25 3.85 -4.64
CA ILE A 52 -5.63 4.04 -4.16
C ILE A 52 -6.63 3.65 -5.25
N GLU A 53 -6.45 4.16 -6.47
CA GLU A 53 -7.32 3.84 -7.61
C GLU A 53 -7.32 2.33 -7.94
N ALA A 54 -6.16 1.67 -7.85
CA ALA A 54 -6.03 0.25 -8.14
C ALA A 54 -6.73 -0.66 -7.10
N VAL A 55 -6.75 -0.25 -5.82
CA VAL A 55 -7.36 -1.04 -4.74
C VAL A 55 -8.82 -0.67 -4.46
N ASP A 56 -9.31 0.47 -4.93
CA ASP A 56 -10.71 0.86 -4.75
C ASP A 56 -11.65 0.00 -5.59
N VAL A 57 -12.69 -0.51 -4.93
CA VAL A 57 -13.77 -1.30 -5.54
C VAL A 57 -15.15 -0.71 -5.19
N GLY A 58 -15.22 0.60 -4.96
CA GLY A 58 -16.44 1.34 -4.67
C GLY A 58 -16.89 1.26 -3.21
N ARG A 59 -16.02 0.79 -2.30
CA ARG A 59 -16.28 0.75 -0.86
C ARG A 59 -15.27 1.55 -0.04
N GLY A 60 -14.43 2.35 -0.70
CA GLY A 60 -13.44 3.21 -0.08
C GLY A 60 -12.10 2.51 0.14
N VAL A 61 -11.12 3.31 0.54
CA VAL A 61 -9.72 2.91 0.75
C VAL A 61 -9.22 3.45 2.08
N ILE A 62 -8.51 2.61 2.83
CA ILE A 62 -7.76 3.01 4.02
C ILE A 62 -6.30 3.20 3.61
N VAL A 63 -5.70 4.31 4.07
CA VAL A 63 -4.26 4.57 3.95
C VAL A 63 -3.65 4.48 5.35
N LEU A 64 -2.67 3.59 5.53
CA LEU A 64 -1.95 3.37 6.79
C LEU A 64 -0.47 3.68 6.65
#